data_AF-A0A7V6ECC6-F1
#
_entry.id   AF-A0A7V6ECC6-F1
#
_cell.length_a   1.000
_cell.length_b   1.000
_cell.length_c   1.000
_cell.angle_alpha   90.00
_cell.angle_beta   90.00
_cell.angle_gamma   90.00
#
_symmetry.space_group_name_H-M   'P 1'
#
loop_
_entity.id
_entity.type
_entity.pdbx_description
1 polymer ?
#
loop_
_entity_poly.entity_id
_entity_poly.type
_entity_poly.pdbx_seq_one_letter_code
_entity_poly.pdbx_strand_id
1 'polypeptide(L)'
;MSSKFEKQDWPAVLYYHAITSEIPRAYLNFIGRKLINFFRTIYGLTAFTLITIGVLFKKARYARGVILPATCIQVYRAGIRPLPMCSFLMLALGFVIVGQVVSILTRVGAQSMVGSIMVMVLVRELGPIIASILVL
;
A
#
# COMPACT_ATOMS: atom_id res chain seq x y z
N MET A 1 49.50 44.78 -39.83
CA MET A 1 48.51 44.63 -40.93
C MET A 1 48.24 43.14 -41.03
N SER A 2 47.16 42.53 -40.58
CA SER A 2 45.81 42.91 -40.15
C SER A 2 45.42 41.80 -39.14
N SER A 3 44.98 42.07 -37.91
CA SER A 3 43.56 42.31 -37.58
C SER A 3 42.64 41.43 -38.44
N LYS A 4 41.75 40.59 -37.96
CA LYS A 4 40.90 40.58 -36.76
C LYS A 4 39.89 39.46 -37.07
N PHE A 5 39.06 39.07 -36.09
CA PHE A 5 37.91 38.16 -36.25
C PHE A 5 38.32 36.68 -36.39
N GLU A 6 37.68 35.70 -35.77
CA GLU A 6 36.26 35.64 -35.45
C GLU A 6 36.02 34.49 -34.46
N LYS A 7 35.30 34.81 -33.38
CA LYS A 7 34.25 34.01 -32.71
C LYS A 7 34.59 32.58 -32.26
N GLN A 8 34.50 32.31 -30.95
CA GLN A 8 33.20 32.11 -30.29
C GLN A 8 32.44 30.94 -30.92
N ASP A 9 32.86 29.71 -30.67
CA ASP A 9 31.98 28.54 -30.78
C ASP A 9 32.33 27.46 -29.73
N TRP A 10 31.92 27.78 -28.51
CA TRP A 10 31.32 26.91 -27.48
C TRP A 10 32.09 25.76 -26.78
N PRO A 11 31.82 25.55 -25.47
CA PRO A 11 32.30 24.42 -24.66
C PRO A 11 31.60 23.09 -24.99
N ALA A 12 31.07 22.92 -26.20
CA ALA A 12 30.25 21.75 -26.57
C ALA A 12 31.04 20.43 -26.53
N VAL A 13 32.33 20.46 -26.86
CA VAL A 13 33.19 19.25 -26.93
C VAL A 13 33.42 18.64 -25.54
N LEU A 14 33.44 19.47 -24.49
CA LEU A 14 33.61 19.00 -23.11
C LEU A 14 32.33 18.41 -22.51
N TYR A 15 31.15 18.78 -23.01
CA TYR A 15 29.88 18.20 -22.57
C TYR A 15 29.65 16.79 -23.13
N TYR A 16 30.17 16.45 -24.32
CA TYR A 16 29.98 15.12 -24.92
C TYR A 16 30.73 14.00 -24.18
N HIS A 17 31.88 14.29 -23.56
CA HIS A 17 32.65 13.29 -22.82
C HIS A 17 32.18 13.10 -21.37
N ALA A 18 31.41 14.03 -20.80
CA ALA A 18 30.91 13.94 -19.43
C ALA A 18 29.55 13.22 -19.30
N ILE A 19 28.80 13.04 -20.40
CA ILE A 19 27.46 12.42 -20.39
C ILE A 19 27.53 10.89 -20.61
N THR A 20 28.65 10.36 -21.09
CA THR A 20 28.92 8.91 -21.04
C THR A 20 29.51 8.51 -19.68
N SER A 21 28.89 8.96 -18.59
CA SER A 21 29.12 8.35 -17.29
C SER A 21 28.68 6.90 -17.40
N GLU A 22 29.65 6.01 -17.31
CA GLU A 22 29.51 4.56 -17.32
C GLU A 22 28.42 4.12 -16.34
N ILE A 23 27.19 3.92 -16.81
CA ILE A 23 26.23 3.18 -16.02
C ILE A 23 26.80 1.76 -15.97
N PRO A 24 27.20 1.24 -14.80
CA PRO A 24 27.80 -0.08 -14.71
C PRO A 24 26.78 -1.06 -15.28
N ARG A 25 27.08 -1.70 -16.41
CA ARG A 25 26.19 -2.67 -17.08
C ARG A 25 25.67 -3.73 -16.08
N ALA A 26 26.45 -4.02 -15.04
CA ALA A 26 26.06 -4.85 -13.91
C ALA A 26 24.83 -4.33 -13.13
N TYR A 27 24.75 -3.03 -12.84
CA TYR A 27 23.63 -2.40 -12.14
C TYR A 27 22.35 -2.39 -13.01
N LEU A 28 22.49 -2.09 -14.30
CA LEU A 28 21.39 -2.18 -15.27
C LEU A 28 20.87 -3.61 -15.42
N ASN A 29 21.76 -4.60 -15.49
CA ASN A 29 21.36 -6.00 -15.58
C ASN A 29 20.73 -6.53 -14.28
N PHE A 30 21.18 -6.05 -13.12
CA PHE A 30 20.61 -6.41 -11.82
C PHE A 30 19.19 -5.84 -11.64
N ILE A 31 19.01 -4.55 -11.94
CA ILE A 31 17.70 -3.90 -11.90
C ILE A 31 16.77 -4.51 -12.95
N GLY A 32 17.27 -4.67 -14.19
CA GLY A 32 16.49 -5.26 -15.28
C GLY A 32 15.98 -6.65 -14.94
N ARG A 33 16.83 -7.52 -14.39
CA ARG A 33 16.44 -8.88 -13.98
C ARG A 33 15.41 -8.85 -12.83
N LYS A 34 15.58 -7.98 -11.84
CA LYS A 34 14.64 -7.85 -10.73
C LYS A 34 13.28 -7.32 -11.20
N LEU A 35 13.29 -6.34 -12.10
CA LEU A 35 12.09 -5.72 -12.68
C LEU A 35 11.33 -6.72 -13.56
N ILE A 36 12.01 -7.44 -14.46
CA ILE A 36 11.38 -8.46 -15.31
C ILE A 36 10.79 -9.59 -14.45
N ASN A 37 11.50 -10.03 -13.41
CA ASN A 37 10.97 -11.02 -12.49
C ASN A 37 9.73 -10.51 -11.73
N PHE A 38 9.73 -9.24 -11.31
CA PHE A 38 8.58 -8.63 -10.65
C PHE A 38 7.35 -8.59 -11.56
N PHE A 39 7.51 -8.14 -12.80
CA PHE A 39 6.42 -8.16 -13.79
C PHE A 39 5.93 -9.58 -14.07
N ARG A 40 6.82 -10.56 -14.22
CA ARG A 40 6.44 -11.96 -14.44
C ARG A 40 5.63 -12.53 -13.27
N THR A 41 6.02 -12.20 -12.03
CA THR A 41 5.28 -12.61 -10.84
C THR A 41 3.89 -11.97 -10.80
N ILE A 42 3.78 -10.68 -11.12
CA ILE A 42 2.49 -9.98 -11.23
C ILE A 42 1.61 -10.63 -12.29
N TYR A 43 2.11 -10.85 -13.50
CA TYR A 43 1.34 -11.51 -14.57
C TYR A 43 0.87 -12.91 -14.17
N GLY A 44 1.73 -13.69 -13.51
CA GLY A 44 1.38 -15.01 -12.99
C GLY A 44 0.25 -14.96 -11.95
N LEU A 45 0.35 -14.04 -10.98
CA LEU A 45 -0.68 -13.81 -9.96
C LEU A 45 -2.00 -13.37 -10.60
N THR A 46 -1.95 -12.38 -11.50
CA THR A 46 -3.15 -11.86 -12.17
C THR A 46 -3.83 -12.95 -13.02
N ALA A 47 -3.07 -13.72 -13.80
CA ALA A 47 -3.61 -14.82 -14.59
C ALA A 47 -4.23 -15.90 -13.69
N PHE A 48 -3.54 -16.30 -12.61
CA PHE A 48 -4.05 -17.25 -11.64
C PHE A 48 -5.35 -16.76 -10.97
N THR A 49 -5.39 -15.48 -10.56
CA THR A 49 -6.58 -14.87 -9.98
C THR A 49 -7.75 -14.84 -10.97
N LEU A 50 -7.53 -14.43 -12.22
CA LEU A 50 -8.57 -14.42 -13.25
C LEU A 50 -9.11 -15.82 -13.55
N ILE A 51 -8.23 -16.82 -13.65
CA ILE A 51 -8.63 -18.22 -13.86
C ILE A 51 -9.45 -18.72 -12.67
N THR A 52 -8.97 -18.47 -11.44
CA THR A 52 -9.65 -18.88 -10.20
C THR A 52 -11.04 -18.25 -10.10
N ILE A 53 -11.15 -16.95 -10.35
CA ILE A 53 -12.44 -16.23 -10.38
C ILE A 53 -13.33 -16.80 -11.49
N GLY A 54 -12.80 -17.00 -12.69
CA GLY A 54 -13.57 -17.55 -13.82
C GLY A 54 -14.12 -18.95 -13.54
N VAL A 55 -13.34 -19.82 -12.89
CA VAL A 55 -13.78 -21.16 -12.45
C VAL A 55 -14.78 -21.04 -11.30
N LEU A 56 -14.57 -20.14 -10.35
CA LEU A 56 -15.49 -19.91 -9.24
C LEU A 56 -16.87 -19.48 -9.77
N PHE A 57 -16.94 -18.52 -10.68
CA PHE A 57 -18.20 -18.07 -11.28
C PHE A 57 -18.89 -19.16 -12.11
N LYS A 58 -18.16 -19.90 -12.97
CA LYS A 58 -18.75 -20.97 -13.78
C LYS A 58 -19.22 -22.16 -12.93
N LYS A 59 -18.44 -22.56 -11.92
CA LYS A 59 -18.72 -23.74 -11.09
C LYS A 59 -19.66 -23.45 -9.93
N ALA A 60 -19.78 -22.18 -9.49
CA ALA A 60 -20.78 -21.73 -8.52
C ALA A 60 -22.23 -21.92 -9.03
N ARG A 61 -22.45 -22.07 -10.34
CA ARG A 61 -23.78 -22.37 -10.89
C ARG A 61 -24.11 -23.86 -10.91
N TYR A 62 -23.12 -24.74 -11.04
CA TYR A 62 -23.30 -26.21 -11.17
C TYR A 62 -23.17 -26.98 -9.83
N ALA A 63 -22.42 -26.47 -8.85
CA ALA A 63 -22.12 -27.19 -7.60
C ALA A 63 -22.21 -26.30 -6.34
N ARG A 64 -23.32 -25.55 -6.20
CA ARG A 64 -23.58 -24.70 -5.00
C ARG A 64 -23.47 -25.46 -3.68
N GLY A 65 -23.84 -26.74 -3.65
CA GLY A 65 -23.88 -27.56 -2.44
C GLY A 65 -22.52 -27.85 -1.79
N VAL A 66 -21.40 -27.67 -2.50
CA VAL A 66 -20.04 -27.97 -1.97
C VAL A 66 -19.19 -26.71 -1.81
N ILE A 67 -19.36 -25.71 -2.68
CA ILE A 67 -18.55 -24.48 -2.65
C ILE A 67 -19.00 -23.56 -1.51
N LEU A 68 -20.31 -23.38 -1.31
CA LEU A 68 -20.85 -22.53 -0.25
C LEU A 68 -20.42 -22.96 1.17
N PRO A 69 -20.54 -24.24 1.58
CA PRO A 69 -20.10 -24.64 2.92
C PRO A 69 -18.59 -24.45 3.11
N ALA A 70 -17.78 -24.73 2.09
CA ALA A 70 -16.34 -24.52 2.15
C ALA A 70 -15.96 -23.03 2.32
N THR A 71 -16.61 -22.13 1.57
CA THR A 71 -16.40 -20.68 1.71
C THR A 71 -16.90 -20.16 3.06
N CYS A 72 -18.06 -20.61 3.55
CA CYS A 72 -18.58 -20.21 4.86
C CYS A 72 -17.64 -20.61 6.01
N ILE A 73 -17.04 -21.80 5.95
CA ILE A 73 -16.06 -22.25 6.95
C ILE A 73 -14.81 -21.36 6.93
N GLN A 74 -14.34 -20.96 5.74
CA GLN A 74 -13.20 -20.05 5.62
C GLN A 74 -13.52 -18.65 6.14
N VAL A 75 -14.70 -18.10 5.83
CA VAL A 75 -15.15 -16.81 6.37
C VAL A 75 -15.32 -16.87 7.89
N TYR A 76 -15.84 -17.97 8.44
CA TYR A 76 -15.96 -18.15 9.89
C TYR A 76 -14.58 -18.18 10.56
N ARG A 77 -13.62 -18.91 9.99
CA ARG A 77 -12.26 -19.01 10.54
C ARG A 77 -11.45 -17.73 10.39
N ALA A 78 -11.57 -17.02 9.27
CA ALA A 78 -10.78 -15.83 8.98
C ALA A 78 -11.42 -14.55 9.55
N GLY A 79 -12.74 -14.43 9.50
CA GLY A 79 -13.47 -13.25 9.95
C GLY A 79 -14.01 -13.38 11.37
N ILE A 80 -14.74 -14.45 11.67
CA ILE A 80 -15.51 -14.54 12.93
C ILE A 80 -14.63 -14.94 14.12
N ARG A 81 -13.63 -15.80 13.90
CA ARG A 81 -12.70 -16.23 14.96
C ARG A 81 -11.90 -15.09 15.61
N PRO A 82 -11.37 -14.08 14.89
CA PRO A 82 -10.67 -12.96 15.51
C PRO A 82 -11.58 -11.86 16.08
N LEU A 83 -12.86 -11.77 15.67
CA LEU A 83 -13.80 -10.74 16.14
C LEU A 83 -13.84 -10.54 17.67
N PRO A 84 -13.99 -11.58 18.51
CA PRO A 84 -14.09 -11.38 19.96
C PRO A 84 -12.82 -10.80 20.59
N MET A 85 -11.65 -11.14 20.05
CA MET A 85 -10.38 -10.55 20.51
C MET A 85 -10.23 -9.13 19.98
N CYS A 86 -10.57 -8.89 18.70
CA CYS A 86 -10.51 -7.57 18.08
C CYS A 86 -11.46 -6.57 18.75
N SER A 87 -12.66 -7.00 19.15
CA SER A 87 -13.63 -6.14 19.83
C SER A 87 -13.14 -5.72 21.21
N PHE A 88 -12.54 -6.64 21.97
CA PHE A 88 -11.93 -6.34 23.26
C PHE A 88 -10.78 -5.33 23.10
N LEU A 89 -9.89 -5.56 22.13
CA LEU A 89 -8.78 -4.66 21.84
C LEU A 89 -9.27 -3.27 21.42
N MET A 90 -10.28 -3.19 20.54
CA MET A 90 -10.87 -1.92 20.11
C MET A 90 -11.51 -1.14 21.25
N LEU A 91 -12.18 -1.83 22.18
CA LEU A 91 -12.76 -1.21 23.36
C LEU A 91 -11.67 -0.61 24.25
N ALA A 92 -10.62 -1.38 24.53
CA ALA A 92 -9.50 -0.94 25.35
C ALA A 92 -8.76 0.25 24.69
N LEU A 93 -8.44 0.15 23.41
CA LEU A 93 -7.78 1.21 22.66
C LEU A 93 -8.65 2.46 22.57
N GLY A 94 -9.94 2.32 22.29
CA GLY A 94 -10.88 3.43 22.25
C GLY A 94 -10.92 4.18 23.58
N PHE A 95 -11.00 3.46 24.71
CA PHE A 95 -10.99 4.08 26.03
C PHE A 95 -9.69 4.85 26.30
N VAL A 96 -8.53 4.25 25.98
CA VAL A 96 -7.22 4.86 26.15
C VAL A 96 -7.08 6.12 25.27
N ILE A 97 -7.47 6.05 24.00
CA ILE A 97 -7.35 7.19 23.09
C ILE A 97 -8.28 8.33 23.53
N VAL A 98 -9.51 8.02 23.94
CA VAL A 98 -10.44 9.04 24.45
C VAL A 98 -9.84 9.78 25.65
N GLY A 99 -9.29 9.05 26.62
CA GLY A 99 -8.64 9.63 27.79
C GLY A 99 -7.44 10.51 27.43
N GLN A 100 -6.59 10.05 26.50
CA GLN A 100 -5.42 10.81 26.04
C GLN A 100 -5.84 12.10 25.32
N VAL A 101 -6.79 12.02 24.38
CA VAL A 101 -7.25 13.19 23.61
C VAL A 101 -7.90 14.22 24.52
N VAL A 102 -8.75 13.81 25.47
CA VAL A 102 -9.36 14.73 26.44
C VAL A 102 -8.29 15.40 27.30
N SER A 103 -7.31 14.65 27.82
CA SER A 103 -6.23 15.20 28.63
C SER A 103 -5.36 16.20 27.87
N ILE A 104 -5.08 15.94 26.60
CA ILE A 104 -4.31 16.86 25.75
C ILE A 104 -5.15 18.11 25.47
N LEU A 105 -6.39 17.95 25.01
CA LEU A 105 -7.20 19.06 24.52
C LEU A 105 -7.69 19.99 25.63
N THR A 106 -7.88 19.47 26.84
CA THR A 106 -8.16 20.29 28.04
C THR A 106 -6.98 21.18 28.41
N ARG A 107 -5.73 20.72 28.25
CA ARG A 107 -4.53 21.54 28.48
C ARG A 107 -4.39 22.68 27.48
N VAL A 108 -4.86 22.49 26.25
CA VAL A 108 -4.81 23.52 25.19
C VAL A 108 -6.06 24.41 25.15
N GLY A 109 -7.03 24.19 26.04
CA GLY A 109 -8.28 24.97 26.11
C GLY A 109 -9.29 24.68 24.99
N ALA A 110 -9.10 23.63 24.19
CA ALA A 110 -9.91 23.34 22.99
C ALA A 110 -10.92 22.19 23.19
N GLN A 111 -11.52 22.08 24.38
CA GLN A 111 -12.38 20.95 24.76
C GLN A 111 -13.61 20.76 23.86
N SER A 112 -14.13 21.83 23.24
CA SER A 112 -15.26 21.74 22.30
C SER A 112 -14.94 20.94 21.03
N MET A 113 -13.65 20.81 20.67
CA MET A 113 -13.21 20.11 19.46
C MET A 113 -12.97 18.60 19.68
N VAL A 114 -13.04 18.11 20.93
CA VAL A 114 -12.76 16.70 21.26
C VAL A 114 -13.61 15.78 20.40
N GLY A 115 -14.93 15.97 20.37
CA GLY A 115 -15.83 15.10 19.64
C GLY A 115 -15.57 15.07 18.13
N SER A 116 -15.27 16.23 17.54
CA SER A 116 -15.03 16.35 16.09
C SER A 116 -13.72 15.68 15.67
N ILE A 117 -12.64 15.93 16.41
CA ILE A 117 -11.33 15.31 16.14
C ILE A 117 -11.39 13.80 16.39
N MET A 118 -12.05 13.38 17.46
CA MET A 118 -12.19 11.97 17.82
C MET A 118 -12.87 11.17 16.72
N VAL A 119 -14.04 11.64 16.23
CA VAL A 119 -14.76 10.93 15.17
C VAL A 119 -13.97 10.98 13.85
N MET A 120 -13.39 12.13 13.49
CA MET A 120 -12.64 12.24 12.24
C MET A 120 -11.44 11.29 12.20
N VAL A 121 -10.60 11.31 13.23
CA VAL A 121 -9.35 10.54 13.25
C VAL A 121 -9.60 9.08 13.63
N LEU A 122 -10.40 8.79 14.66
CA LEU A 122 -10.63 7.40 15.07
C LEU A 122 -11.39 6.61 14.02
N VAL A 123 -12.45 7.18 13.43
CA VAL A 123 -13.33 6.43 12.53
C VAL A 123 -12.75 6.35 11.12
N ARG A 124 -12.18 7.44 10.60
CA ARG A 124 -11.72 7.47 9.20
C ARG A 124 -10.28 6.99 9.03
N GLU A 125 -9.41 7.28 9.99
CA GLU A 125 -7.99 6.94 9.88
C GLU A 125 -7.71 5.62 10.62
N LEU A 126 -7.92 5.61 11.93
CA LEU A 126 -7.43 4.53 12.78
C LEU A 126 -8.29 3.26 12.66
N GLY A 127 -9.60 3.38 12.50
CA GLY A 127 -10.50 2.24 12.33
C GLY A 127 -10.06 1.30 11.19
N PRO A 128 -9.94 1.81 9.95
CA PRO A 128 -9.48 1.02 8.81
C PRO A 128 -8.03 0.51 8.96
N ILE A 129 -7.12 1.31 9.50
CA ILE A 129 -5.70 0.93 9.65
C ILE A 129 -5.57 -0.25 10.61
N ILE A 130 -6.17 -0.15 11.80
CA ILE A 130 -6.07 -1.21 12.81
C ILE A 130 -6.79 -2.48 12.34
N ALA A 131 -7.95 -2.34 11.69
CA ALA A 131 -8.65 -3.49 11.11
C ALA A 131 -7.79 -4.20 10.04
N SER A 132 -7.10 -3.44 9.19
CA SER A 132 -6.22 -3.99 8.17
C SER A 132 -5.03 -4.72 8.78
N ILE A 133 -4.46 -4.21 9.87
CA ILE A 133 -3.33 -4.86 10.58
C ILE A 133 -3.78 -6.14 11.29
N LEU A 134 -4.97 -6.15 11.89
CA LEU A 134 -5.49 -7.31 12.62
C LEU A 134 -5.94 -8.47 11.72
N VAL A 135 -6.35 -8.16 10.48
CA VAL A 135 -6.84 -9.14 9.50
C VAL A 135 -5.71 -9.66 8.59
N LEU A 136 -4.55 -8.99 8.58
CA LEU A 136 -3.35 -9.42 7.84
C LEU A 136 -2.73 -10.68 8.44
#